data_AF-A0AA43EXR1-F1
#
_entry.id   AF-A0AA43EXR1-F1
#
_cell.length_a   1.000
_cell.length_b   1.000
_cell.length_c   1.000
_cell.angle_alpha   90.00
_cell.angle_beta   90.00
_cell.angle_gamma   90.00
#
_symmetry.space_group_name_H-M   'P 1'
#
loop_
_entity.id
_entity.type
_entity.pdbx_description
1 polymer ?
#
loop_
_entity_poly.entity_id
_entity_poly.type
_entity_poly.pdbx_seq_one_letter_code
_entity_poly.pdbx_strand_id
1 'polypeptide(L)'
;MADDHEADRIRAQARHLLRDGTIGNTLVATSGHIDAPIAVRAPDGRLHSWFVPVTVGNQLAGFFQFQREGTYMRFSSFARRPGELAGCPAAADWLDPDRIRTHAEVRRRSDETSGTPFLTYDRTPDRLVWAVPLTDAHGGVRLVFVVGETVYAPPPEGTYD
;
A
#
# COMPACT_ATOMS: atom_id res chain seq x y z
N MET A 1 -1.54 -17.39 -10.71
CA MET A 1 -0.66 -18.58 -10.61
C MET A 1 0.82 -18.21 -10.51
N ALA A 2 1.46 -17.59 -11.52
CA ALA A 2 2.86 -17.15 -11.39
C ALA A 2 3.06 -16.10 -10.29
N ASP A 3 2.11 -15.16 -10.18
CA ASP A 3 2.17 -14.09 -9.17
C ASP A 3 1.95 -14.60 -7.74
N ASP A 4 1.23 -15.70 -7.54
CA ASP A 4 0.94 -16.25 -6.21
C ASP A 4 2.20 -16.92 -5.61
N HIS A 5 2.93 -17.68 -6.42
CA HIS A 5 4.22 -18.26 -6.01
C HIS A 5 5.26 -17.18 -5.71
N GLU A 6 5.27 -16.10 -6.49
CA GLU A 6 6.15 -14.96 -6.24
C GLU A 6 5.79 -14.25 -4.93
N ALA A 7 4.51 -14.00 -4.69
CA ALA A 7 4.03 -13.41 -3.45
C ALA A 7 4.42 -14.26 -2.23
N ASP A 8 4.27 -15.58 -2.29
CA ASP A 8 4.68 -16.46 -1.17
C ASP A 8 6.18 -16.40 -0.90
N ARG A 9 7.01 -16.37 -1.96
CA ARG A 9 8.46 -16.21 -1.85
C ARG A 9 8.83 -14.88 -1.19
N ILE A 10 8.23 -13.79 -1.67
CA ILE A 10 8.46 -12.44 -1.13
C ILE A 10 8.04 -12.36 0.35
N ARG A 11 6.91 -12.99 0.70
CA ARG A 11 6.45 -13.07 2.09
C ARG A 11 7.45 -13.81 2.98
N ALA A 12 8.00 -14.92 2.50
CA ALA A 12 9.02 -15.68 3.22
C ALA A 12 10.30 -14.85 3.42
N GLN A 13 10.75 -14.14 2.37
CA GLN A 13 11.91 -13.26 2.43
C GLN A 13 11.71 -12.09 3.41
N ALA A 14 10.53 -11.44 3.40
CA ALA A 14 10.20 -10.39 4.35
C ALA A 14 10.21 -10.89 5.81
N ARG A 15 9.71 -12.12 6.07
CA ARG A 15 9.76 -12.75 7.40
C ARG A 15 11.19 -12.99 7.86
N HIS A 16 12.08 -13.41 6.96
CA HIS A 16 13.49 -13.60 7.28
C HIS A 16 14.16 -12.27 7.63
N LEU A 17 13.99 -11.24 6.78
CA LEU A 17 14.55 -9.91 7.02
C LEU A 17 14.04 -9.27 8.32
N LEU A 18 12.78 -9.50 8.68
CA LEU A 18 12.21 -9.02 9.94
C LEU A 18 12.86 -9.69 11.16
N ARG A 19 13.09 -11.00 11.10
CA ARG A 19 13.66 -11.79 12.20
C ARG A 19 15.15 -11.56 12.42
N ASP A 20 15.88 -11.34 11.34
CA ASP A 20 17.33 -11.15 11.37
C ASP A 20 17.74 -9.79 11.99
N GLY A 21 16.77 -8.94 12.33
CA GLY A 21 17.01 -7.69 13.07
C GLY A 21 17.74 -6.62 12.27
N THR A 22 17.88 -6.80 10.95
CA THR A 22 18.46 -5.81 10.01
C THR A 22 17.70 -4.49 10.06
N ILE A 23 16.46 -4.52 10.55
CA ILE A 23 15.57 -3.38 10.70
C ILE A 23 15.63 -2.94 12.15
N GLY A 24 16.32 -1.83 12.40
CA GLY A 24 16.71 -1.33 13.73
C GLY A 24 15.58 -0.91 14.69
N ASN A 25 14.40 -1.52 14.61
CA ASN A 25 13.30 -1.36 15.57
C ASN A 25 12.98 -2.72 16.23
N THR A 26 13.51 -2.91 17.44
CA THR A 26 13.40 -4.16 18.21
C THR A 26 11.96 -4.60 18.48
N LEU A 27 11.02 -3.66 18.64
CA LEU A 27 9.60 -3.99 18.86
C LEU A 27 8.97 -4.60 17.59
N VAL A 28 9.28 -4.02 16.43
CA VAL A 28 8.79 -4.52 15.15
C VAL A 28 9.41 -5.88 14.84
N ALA A 29 10.69 -6.07 15.15
CA ALA A 29 11.35 -7.38 14.99
C ALA A 29 10.76 -8.48 15.90
N THR A 30 10.32 -8.14 17.11
CA THR A 30 9.82 -9.13 18.09
C THR A 30 8.32 -9.40 17.98
N SER A 31 7.53 -8.39 17.64
CA SER A 31 6.05 -8.44 17.66
C SER A 31 5.41 -8.22 16.30
N GLY A 32 6.20 -7.94 15.26
CA GLY A 32 5.72 -7.71 13.91
C GLY A 32 5.20 -8.96 13.23
N HIS A 33 4.08 -8.83 12.54
CA HIS A 33 3.53 -9.83 11.64
C HIS A 33 3.72 -9.38 10.19
N ILE A 34 4.12 -10.32 9.33
CA ILE A 34 4.20 -10.12 7.88
C ILE A 34 2.90 -10.58 7.23
N ASP A 35 2.13 -9.62 6.74
CA ASP A 35 0.89 -9.86 6.01
C ASP A 35 1.12 -10.31 4.56
N ALA A 36 0.03 -10.51 3.82
CA ALA A 36 0.09 -10.87 2.41
C ALA A 36 0.70 -9.72 1.58
N PRO A 37 1.64 -10.01 0.66
CA PRO A 37 2.12 -9.00 -0.28
C PRO A 37 1.01 -8.45 -1.16
N ILE A 38 1.06 -7.15 -1.40
CA ILE A 38 0.13 -6.40 -2.24
C ILE A 38 0.90 -5.90 -3.46
N ALA A 39 0.36 -6.17 -4.65
CA ALA A 39 0.92 -5.68 -5.90
C ALA A 39 0.80 -4.15 -5.98
N VAL A 40 1.92 -3.46 -6.14
CA VAL A 40 1.97 -2.04 -6.50
C VAL A 40 2.02 -1.95 -8.03
N ARG A 41 1.04 -1.29 -8.63
CA ARG A 41 0.91 -1.15 -10.08
C ARG A 41 1.40 0.22 -10.54
N ALA A 42 2.12 0.23 -11.66
CA ALA A 42 2.41 1.44 -12.40
C ALA A 42 1.13 2.00 -13.05
N PRO A 43 1.11 3.27 -13.51
CA PRO A 43 -0.04 3.86 -14.18
C PRO A 43 -0.54 3.07 -15.41
N ASP A 44 0.34 2.33 -16.08
CA ASP A 44 0.00 1.44 -17.20
C ASP A 44 -0.59 0.08 -16.76
N GLY A 45 -0.82 -0.11 -15.47
CA GLY A 45 -1.40 -1.32 -14.87
C GLY A 45 -0.42 -2.47 -14.63
N ARG A 46 0.83 -2.37 -15.12
CA ARG A 46 1.84 -3.42 -14.91
C ARG A 46 2.31 -3.45 -13.46
N LEU A 47 2.70 -4.64 -13.01
CA LEU A 47 3.33 -4.81 -11.70
C LEU A 47 4.67 -4.07 -11.67
N HIS A 48 4.78 -3.09 -10.77
CA HIS A 48 6.00 -2.31 -10.53
C HIS A 48 6.81 -2.92 -9.38
N SER A 49 6.16 -3.17 -8.26
CA SER A 49 6.80 -3.66 -7.03
C SER A 49 5.78 -4.36 -6.13
N TRP A 50 6.24 -4.94 -5.04
CA TRP A 50 5.42 -5.53 -4.01
C TRP A 50 5.53 -4.72 -2.73
N PHE A 51 4.38 -4.40 -2.14
CA PHE A 51 4.26 -3.85 -0.80
C PHE A 51 3.97 -5.00 0.17
N VAL A 52 4.81 -5.18 1.19
CA VAL A 52 4.61 -6.25 2.18
C VAL A 52 4.38 -5.60 3.54
N PRO A 53 3.14 -5.63 4.06
CA PRO A 53 2.81 -4.95 5.30
C PRO A 53 3.47 -5.61 6.50
N VAL A 54 3.86 -4.78 7.46
CA VAL A 54 4.31 -5.20 8.79
C VAL A 54 3.38 -4.62 9.84
N THR A 55 2.57 -5.47 10.47
CA THR A 55 1.60 -5.04 11.49
C THR A 55 2.03 -5.44 12.90
N VAL A 56 1.64 -4.64 13.89
CA VAL A 56 1.71 -5.01 15.31
C VAL A 56 0.34 -4.73 15.92
N GLY A 57 -0.36 -5.79 16.34
CA GLY A 57 -1.77 -5.67 16.72
C GLY A 57 -2.63 -5.17 15.55
N ASN A 58 -3.39 -4.09 15.77
CA ASN A 58 -4.22 -3.46 14.75
C ASN A 58 -3.53 -2.29 13.99
N GLN A 59 -2.24 -2.08 14.24
CA GLN A 59 -1.47 -0.97 13.67
C GLN A 59 -0.59 -1.45 12.53
N LEU A 60 -0.48 -0.65 11.46
CA LEU A 60 0.52 -0.83 10.43
C LEU A 60 1.82 -0.16 10.89
N ALA A 61 2.76 -0.95 11.38
CA ALA A 61 4.02 -0.47 11.92
C ALA A 61 4.99 -0.02 10.81
N GLY A 62 4.90 -0.63 9.64
CA GLY A 62 5.74 -0.33 8.49
C GLY A 62 5.43 -1.25 7.31
N PHE A 63 6.30 -1.22 6.32
CA PHE A 63 6.24 -2.13 5.18
C PHE A 63 7.62 -2.36 4.58
N PHE A 64 7.79 -3.53 3.97
CA PHE A 64 8.86 -3.77 3.02
C PHE A 64 8.36 -3.46 1.60
N GLN A 65 9.28 -3.02 0.76
CA GLN A 65 9.06 -2.95 -0.67
C GLN A 65 10.08 -3.83 -1.39
N PHE A 66 9.59 -4.64 -2.32
CA PHE A 66 10.41 -5.50 -3.18
C PHE A 66 10.15 -5.16 -4.64
N GLN A 67 11.16 -5.27 -5.50
CA GLN A 67 10.97 -5.23 -6.95
C GLN A 67 10.07 -6.39 -7.39
N ARG A 68 9.57 -6.32 -8.63
CA ARG A 68 8.73 -7.36 -9.24
C ARG A 68 9.30 -8.77 -9.07
N GLU A 69 10.61 -8.93 -9.18
CA GLU A 69 11.34 -10.20 -9.13
C GLU A 69 11.72 -10.64 -7.70
N GLY A 70 11.33 -9.87 -6.67
CA GLY A 70 11.61 -10.19 -5.27
C GLY A 70 12.91 -9.59 -4.72
N THR A 71 13.63 -8.77 -5.48
CA THR A 71 14.78 -8.00 -4.96
C THR A 71 14.31 -7.01 -3.89
N TYR A 72 14.89 -7.07 -2.70
CA TYR A 72 14.59 -6.10 -1.63
C TYR A 72 14.97 -4.68 -2.05
N MET A 73 14.03 -3.73 -1.92
CA MET A 73 14.27 -2.32 -2.21
C MET A 73 14.49 -1.52 -0.93
N ARG A 74 13.50 -1.54 -0.04
CA ARG A 74 13.51 -0.73 1.17
C ARG A 74 12.57 -1.28 2.23
N PHE A 75 12.79 -0.80 3.45
CA PHE A 75 11.82 -0.86 4.53
C PHE A 75 11.47 0.57 4.93
N SER A 76 10.20 0.81 5.19
CA SER A 76 9.71 2.09 5.72
C SER A 76 8.91 1.85 6.99
N SER A 77 9.15 2.68 8.00
CA SER A 77 8.49 2.64 9.31
C SER A 77 7.51 3.79 9.43
N PHE A 78 6.31 3.51 9.93
CA PHE A 78 5.37 4.55 10.37
C PHE A 78 5.60 4.99 11.82
N ALA A 79 6.35 4.20 12.60
CA ALA A 79 6.74 4.58 13.96
C ALA A 79 7.65 5.82 13.92
N ARG A 80 7.28 6.87 14.67
CA ARG A 80 8.06 8.12 14.77
C ARG A 80 9.37 7.93 15.54
N ARG A 81 9.40 6.97 16.45
CA ARG A 81 10.56 6.59 17.25
C ARG A 81 10.66 5.06 17.35
N PRO A 82 11.85 4.49 17.55
CA PRO A 82 12.00 3.06 17.80
C PRO A 82 11.12 2.60 18.97
N GLY A 83 10.33 1.54 18.77
CA GLY A 83 9.39 1.02 19.77
C GLY A 83 8.09 1.81 19.98
N GLU A 84 7.90 2.97 19.35
CA GLU A 84 6.69 3.79 19.54
C GLU A 84 5.68 3.55 18.42
N LEU A 85 4.66 2.73 18.69
CA LEU A 85 3.55 2.47 17.75
C LEU A 85 2.44 3.52 17.82
N ALA A 86 2.48 4.40 18.83
CA ALA A 86 1.51 5.48 18.96
C ALA A 86 1.62 6.41 17.74
N GLY A 87 0.53 6.53 17.00
CA GLY A 87 0.48 7.33 15.77
C GLY A 87 0.86 6.58 14.49
N CYS A 88 1.15 5.27 14.55
CA CYS A 88 1.02 4.43 13.37
C CYS A 88 -0.42 4.47 12.86
N PRO A 89 -0.66 4.30 11.54
CA PRO A 89 -2.01 4.20 11.01
C PRO A 89 -2.62 2.84 11.39
N ALA A 90 -3.95 2.81 11.54
CA ALA A 90 -4.64 1.53 11.68
C ALA A 90 -4.44 0.70 10.41
N ALA A 91 -4.12 -0.58 10.59
CA ALA A 91 -3.83 -1.49 9.48
C ALA A 91 -5.02 -1.60 8.52
N ALA A 92 -6.24 -1.61 9.04
CA ALA A 92 -7.45 -1.69 8.23
C ALA A 92 -7.60 -0.50 7.26
N ASP A 93 -7.11 0.69 7.59
CA ASP A 93 -7.22 1.85 6.69
C ASP A 93 -6.21 1.79 5.52
N TRP A 94 -5.29 0.82 5.55
CA TRP A 94 -4.32 0.56 4.50
C TRP A 94 -4.46 -0.80 3.82
N LEU A 95 -5.07 -1.78 4.48
CA LEU A 95 -5.06 -3.17 4.04
C LEU A 95 -6.46 -3.72 3.74
N ASP A 96 -7.54 -3.04 4.17
CA ASP A 96 -8.92 -3.46 3.91
C ASP A 96 -9.47 -2.71 2.67
N PRO A 97 -9.67 -3.40 1.53
CA PRO A 97 -10.16 -2.79 0.31
C PRO A 97 -11.54 -2.12 0.47
N ASP A 98 -12.41 -2.62 1.35
CA ASP A 98 -13.73 -2.04 1.54
C ASP A 98 -13.67 -0.74 2.35
N ARG A 99 -12.76 -0.65 3.33
CA ARG A 99 -12.48 0.63 4.00
C ARG A 99 -11.86 1.65 3.07
N ILE A 100 -10.90 1.23 2.25
CA ILE A 100 -10.27 2.10 1.24
C ILE A 100 -11.32 2.64 0.27
N ARG A 101 -12.24 1.77 -0.20
CA ARG A 101 -13.36 2.19 -1.04
C ARG A 101 -14.26 3.18 -0.30
N THR A 102 -14.62 2.90 0.96
CA THR A 102 -15.44 3.78 1.81
C THR A 102 -14.82 5.17 1.96
N HIS A 103 -13.50 5.27 2.12
CA HIS A 103 -12.81 6.56 2.15
C HIS A 103 -12.94 7.27 0.80
N ALA A 104 -12.75 6.58 -0.33
CA ALA A 104 -12.89 7.18 -1.66
C ALA A 104 -14.32 7.69 -1.96
N GLU A 105 -15.35 7.05 -1.40
CA GLU A 105 -16.76 7.43 -1.57
C GLU A 105 -17.05 8.88 -1.17
N VAL A 106 -16.30 9.47 -0.24
CA VAL A 106 -16.49 10.88 0.17
C VAL A 106 -16.23 11.87 -0.98
N ARG A 107 -15.54 11.42 -2.03
CA ARG A 107 -15.29 12.20 -3.25
C ARG A 107 -16.20 11.81 -4.40
N ARG A 108 -17.05 10.78 -4.27
CA ARG A 108 -17.89 10.26 -5.36
C ARG A 108 -19.00 11.25 -5.73
N ARG A 109 -19.24 11.42 -7.03
CA ARG A 109 -20.38 12.17 -7.56
C ARG A 109 -21.62 11.28 -7.64
N SER A 110 -22.80 11.88 -7.70
CA SER A 110 -24.07 11.13 -7.68
C SER A 110 -24.23 10.13 -8.83
N ASP A 111 -23.59 10.39 -9.97
CA ASP A 111 -23.62 9.59 -11.20
C ASP A 111 -22.43 8.62 -11.33
N GLU A 112 -21.53 8.59 -10.35
CA GLU A 112 -20.34 7.75 -10.36
C GLU A 112 -20.56 6.44 -9.58
N THR A 113 -19.80 5.41 -9.93
CA THR A 113 -19.69 4.14 -9.19
C THR A 113 -18.23 3.86 -8.84
N SER A 114 -17.97 3.35 -7.65
CA SER A 114 -16.61 3.01 -7.22
C SER A 114 -16.22 1.61 -7.64
N GLY A 115 -15.07 1.49 -8.31
CA GLY A 115 -14.49 0.20 -8.66
C GLY A 115 -13.59 -0.39 -7.58
N THR A 116 -12.77 -1.35 -7.97
CA THR A 116 -11.85 -2.05 -7.09
C THR A 116 -10.61 -1.18 -6.83
N PRO A 117 -10.24 -0.93 -5.56
CA PRO A 117 -8.99 -0.25 -5.22
C PRO A 117 -7.77 -1.06 -5.67
N PHE A 118 -6.73 -0.37 -6.12
CA PHE A 118 -5.41 -0.96 -6.37
C PHE A 118 -4.30 -0.06 -5.83
N LEU A 119 -3.22 -0.66 -5.32
CA LEU A 119 -2.10 0.10 -4.79
C LEU A 119 -1.21 0.58 -5.95
N THR A 120 -0.86 1.86 -5.93
CA THR A 120 -0.02 2.53 -6.92
C THR A 120 0.85 3.59 -6.23
N TYR A 121 1.37 4.57 -6.96
CA TYR A 121 2.16 5.66 -6.39
C TYR A 121 1.82 7.03 -7.01
N ASP A 122 1.88 8.09 -6.19
CA ASP A 122 1.74 9.49 -6.62
C ASP A 122 3.09 10.01 -7.13
N ARG A 123 3.23 10.08 -8.46
CA ARG A 123 4.41 10.56 -9.23
C ARG A 123 5.68 9.73 -9.04
N THR A 124 6.10 9.45 -7.81
CA THR A 124 7.33 8.71 -7.52
C THR A 124 7.02 7.42 -6.74
N PRO A 125 7.73 6.30 -7.01
CA PRO A 125 7.51 5.02 -6.32
C PRO A 125 7.63 5.04 -4.79
N ASP A 126 8.21 6.10 -4.22
CA ASP A 126 8.30 6.28 -2.78
C ASP A 126 6.99 6.73 -2.12
N ARG A 127 6.06 7.31 -2.89
CA ARG A 127 4.77 7.84 -2.44
C ARG A 127 3.63 6.88 -2.76
N LEU A 128 3.54 5.79 -2.01
CA LEU A 128 2.49 4.79 -2.22
C LEU A 128 1.11 5.34 -1.84
N VAL A 129 0.12 5.03 -2.68
CA VAL A 129 -1.27 5.45 -2.52
C VAL A 129 -2.20 4.36 -3.03
N TRP A 130 -3.39 4.25 -2.46
CA TRP A 130 -4.46 3.47 -3.08
C TRP A 130 -5.17 4.32 -4.12
N ALA A 131 -5.27 3.83 -5.35
CA ALA A 131 -6.12 4.42 -6.38
C ALA A 131 -7.46 3.70 -6.39
N VAL A 132 -8.54 4.48 -6.36
CA VAL A 132 -9.91 3.98 -6.52
C VAL A 132 -10.50 4.59 -7.78
N PRO A 133 -10.84 3.79 -8.81
CA PRO A 133 -11.51 4.28 -9.99
C PRO A 133 -12.97 4.61 -9.67
N LEU A 134 -13.39 5.79 -10.09
CA LEU A 134 -14.78 6.24 -10.08
C LEU A 134 -15.25 6.36 -11.52
N THR A 135 -16.28 5.60 -11.88
CA THR A 135 -16.80 5.50 -13.25
C THR A 135 -18.17 6.13 -13.35
N ASP A 136 -18.33 7.13 -14.22
CA ASP A 136 -19.61 7.79 -14.48
C ASP A 136 -20.55 6.94 -15.37
N ALA A 137 -21.79 7.42 -15.55
CA ALA A 137 -22.80 6.74 -16.36
C ALA A 137 -22.45 6.62 -17.86
N HIS A 138 -21.47 7.39 -18.34
CA HIS A 138 -20.97 7.36 -19.71
C HIS A 138 -19.70 6.51 -19.86
N GLY A 139 -19.22 5.89 -18.78
CA GLY A 139 -17.99 5.09 -18.77
C GLY A 139 -16.71 5.91 -18.59
N GLY A 140 -16.82 7.22 -18.35
CA GLY A 140 -15.70 8.07 -17.99
C GLY A 140 -15.10 7.64 -16.65
N VAL A 141 -13.79 7.42 -16.61
CA VAL A 141 -13.09 6.99 -15.39
C VAL A 141 -12.23 8.14 -14.88
N ARG A 142 -12.37 8.47 -13.60
CA ARG A 142 -11.37 9.26 -12.86
C ARG A 142 -10.86 8.49 -11.67
N LEU A 143 -9.63 8.76 -11.27
CA LEU A 143 -9.06 8.18 -10.05
C LEU A 143 -9.25 9.12 -8.86
N VAL A 144 -9.35 8.52 -7.68
CA VAL A 144 -9.18 9.17 -6.38
C VAL A 144 -8.08 8.43 -5.65
N PHE A 145 -7.17 9.18 -5.03
CA PHE A 145 -6.09 8.64 -4.21
C PHE A 145 -6.47 8.65 -2.74
N VAL A 146 -6.18 7.54 -2.05
CA VAL A 146 -6.44 7.30 -0.63
C VAL A 146 -5.13 6.90 0.06
N VAL A 147 -4.83 7.56 1.18
CA VAL A 147 -3.65 7.28 2.04
C VAL A 147 -4.12 7.30 3.48
N GLY A 148 -4.36 6.12 4.06
CA GLY A 148 -5.08 6.00 5.33
C GLY A 148 -6.44 6.69 5.20
N GLU A 149 -6.68 7.71 6.02
CA GLU A 149 -7.92 8.50 6.01
C GLU A 149 -7.91 9.69 5.04
N THR A 150 -6.76 9.99 4.41
CA THR A 150 -6.63 11.16 3.52
C THR A 150 -7.05 10.81 2.10
N VAL A 151 -7.92 11.65 1.52
CA VAL A 151 -8.51 11.41 0.19
C VAL A 151 -8.35 12.64 -0.71
N TYR A 152 -7.74 12.48 -1.88
CA TYR A 152 -7.45 13.57 -2.81
C TYR A 152 -7.47 13.12 -4.27
N ALA A 153 -7.54 14.07 -5.21
CA ALA A 153 -7.45 13.78 -6.64
C ALA A 153 -5.99 13.62 -7.07
N PRO A 154 -5.68 12.73 -8.04
CA PRO A 154 -4.35 12.68 -8.63
C PRO A 154 -3.98 14.04 -9.27
N PRO A 155 -2.68 14.36 -9.38
CA PRO A 155 -2.25 15.51 -10.15
C PRO A 155 -2.66 15.37 -11.63
N PRO A 156 -2.84 16.49 -12.36
CA PRO A 156 -3.17 16.45 -13.78
C PRO A 156 -2.14 15.65 -14.60
N GLU A 157 -2.60 14.98 -15.66
CA GLU A 157 -1.71 14.34 -16.62
C GLU A 157 -0.75 15.35 -17.25
N GLY A 158 0.53 14.98 -17.39
CA GLY A 158 1.58 15.86 -17.92
C GLY A 158 2.34 16.69 -16.87
N THR A 159 2.05 16.53 -15.59
CA THR A 159 2.82 17.15 -14.48
C THR A 159 3.91 16.22 -13.90
N TYR A 160 4.27 15.18 -14.66
CA TYR A 160 5.26 14.16 -14.28
C TYR A 160 6.60 14.52 -14.94
N ASP A 161 7.41 15.34 -14.27
CA ASP A 161 8.82 15.59 -14.61
C ASP A 161 9.74 14.47 -14.11
#